data_AF-A0A1J5QHW5-F1
#
_entry.id   AF-A0A1J5QHW5-F1
#
_cell.length_a   1.000
_cell.length_b   1.000
_cell.length_c   1.000
_cell.angle_alpha   90.00
_cell.angle_beta   90.00
_cell.angle_gamma   90.00
#
_symmetry.space_group_name_H-M   'P 1'
#
loop_
_entity.id
_entity.type
_entity.pdbx_description
1 polymer ?
#
loop_
_entity_poly.entity_id
_entity_poly.type
_entity_poly.pdbx_seq_one_letter_code
_entity_poly.pdbx_strand_id
1 'polypeptide(L)'
;MSYFADALPFEPGTRMTNVWRMKRENDTFDDHVVTVHLIILGEDQDGDLEGTFLTRFLPFHTGGFSGVDPRGRPWLVVVQHGSIDESSLLVEGEDPYWALRNAMERAVAYNPEARVWVELCLIRKDLLGAYREDLQAASKAKGWLTSELIWGLLAEMCGVSLHDVAAGYAKGGRLS
;
A
#
# COMPACT_ATOMS: atom_id res chain seq x y z
N MET A 1 -0.41 -17.10 4.37
CA MET A 1 -1.31 -16.34 3.47
C MET A 1 -0.90 -14.89 3.57
N SER A 2 -1.07 -14.09 2.50
CA SER A 2 -0.58 -12.72 2.53
C SER A 2 -1.60 -11.75 3.13
N TYR A 3 -1.13 -10.84 3.98
CA TYR A 3 -1.98 -9.90 4.72
C TYR A 3 -2.93 -9.10 3.81
N PHE A 4 -2.42 -8.50 2.72
CA PHE A 4 -3.26 -7.69 1.84
C PHE A 4 -4.22 -8.53 1.00
N ALA A 5 -3.83 -9.76 0.63
CA ALA A 5 -4.71 -10.69 -0.07
C ALA A 5 -5.90 -11.11 0.80
N ASP A 6 -5.70 -11.21 2.12
CA ASP A 6 -6.74 -11.59 3.08
C ASP A 6 -7.61 -10.39 3.50
N ALA A 7 -7.01 -9.19 3.56
CA ALA A 7 -7.69 -7.98 4.01
C ALA A 7 -8.57 -7.32 2.93
N LEU A 8 -8.28 -7.57 1.65
CA LEU A 8 -9.01 -7.00 0.51
C LEU A 8 -9.96 -8.02 -0.12
N PRO A 9 -11.17 -7.60 -0.55
CA PRO A 9 -12.17 -8.52 -1.06
C PRO A 9 -11.94 -8.86 -2.55
N PHE A 10 -10.85 -9.55 -2.85
CA PHE A 10 -10.59 -10.03 -4.19
C PHE A 10 -11.55 -11.16 -4.61
N GLU A 11 -11.98 -11.14 -5.87
CA GLU A 11 -12.75 -12.25 -6.42
C GLU A 11 -11.88 -13.51 -6.54
N PRO A 12 -12.39 -14.70 -6.18
CA PRO A 12 -11.68 -15.95 -6.37
C PRO A 12 -11.23 -16.14 -7.82
N GLY A 13 -9.95 -16.43 -8.05
CA GLY A 13 -9.36 -16.57 -9.38
C GLY A 13 -8.70 -15.29 -9.91
N THR A 14 -8.74 -14.18 -9.15
CA THR A 14 -7.93 -12.99 -9.38
C THR A 14 -6.45 -13.34 -9.46
N ARG A 15 -5.71 -12.65 -10.34
CA ARG A 15 -4.27 -12.82 -10.52
C ARG A 15 -3.54 -11.49 -10.42
N MET A 16 -2.53 -11.42 -9.57
CA MET A 16 -1.59 -10.30 -9.53
C MET A 16 -0.67 -10.37 -10.74
N THR A 17 -0.45 -9.23 -11.39
CA THR A 17 0.44 -9.09 -12.55
C THR A 17 1.69 -8.28 -12.25
N ASN A 18 1.63 -7.39 -11.27
CA ASN A 18 2.73 -6.49 -10.96
C ASN A 18 2.74 -6.09 -9.48
N VAL A 19 3.91 -5.69 -8.99
CA VAL A 19 4.11 -5.06 -7.68
C VAL A 19 5.16 -3.97 -7.84
N TRP A 20 4.99 -2.85 -7.14
CA TRP A 20 5.97 -1.78 -7.15
C TRP A 20 6.14 -1.16 -5.77
N ARG A 21 7.29 -0.53 -5.60
CA ARG A 21 7.60 0.30 -4.44
C ARG A 21 8.08 1.66 -4.91
N MET A 22 7.78 2.68 -4.11
CA MET A 22 8.33 4.02 -4.26
C MET A 22 9.09 4.36 -2.97
N LYS A 23 10.37 4.70 -3.10
CA LYS A 23 11.17 5.17 -1.97
C LYS A 23 10.92 6.66 -1.77
N ARG A 24 10.50 7.06 -0.57
CA ARG A 24 10.47 8.47 -0.16
C ARG A 24 11.77 8.82 0.54
N GLU A 25 12.30 10.01 0.30
CA GLU A 25 13.60 10.43 0.81
C GLU A 25 13.60 10.80 2.31
N ASN A 26 12.43 11.11 2.89
CA ASN A 26 12.28 11.62 4.26
C ASN A 26 11.23 10.83 5.08
N ASP A 27 11.33 9.50 5.14
CA ASP A 27 10.43 8.70 5.97
C ASP A 27 10.90 8.71 7.43
N THR A 28 10.04 9.17 8.35
CA THR A 28 10.32 9.26 9.78
C THR A 28 9.64 8.13 10.56
N PHE A 29 10.14 7.86 11.78
CA PHE A 29 9.68 6.72 12.59
C PHE A 29 8.25 6.87 13.13
N ASP A 30 7.73 8.10 13.27
CA ASP A 30 6.60 8.38 14.16
C ASP A 30 5.33 8.87 13.45
N ASP A 31 4.18 8.43 13.99
CA ASP A 31 2.80 8.87 13.74
C ASP A 31 2.37 8.96 12.27
N HIS A 32 2.57 7.88 11.52
CA HIS A 32 2.05 7.76 10.16
C HIS A 32 0.70 7.01 10.13
N VAL A 33 -0.23 7.56 9.37
CA VAL A 33 -1.42 6.85 8.90
C VAL A 33 -1.16 6.25 7.52
N VAL A 34 -1.84 5.14 7.24
CA VAL A 34 -1.74 4.43 5.97
C VAL A 34 -3.13 4.22 5.40
N THR A 35 -3.26 4.46 4.10
CA THR A 35 -4.45 4.06 3.34
C THR A 35 -4.06 3.07 2.26
N VAL A 36 -4.92 2.08 2.06
CA VAL A 36 -4.81 1.10 0.98
C VAL A 36 -6.09 1.17 0.17
N HIS A 37 -5.99 1.58 -1.09
CA HIS A 37 -7.14 1.71 -1.98
C HIS A 37 -7.13 0.59 -3.00
N LEU A 38 -8.18 -0.24 -3.02
CA LEU A 38 -8.47 -1.12 -4.15
C LEU A 38 -9.32 -0.35 -5.15
N ILE A 39 -8.81 -0.23 -6.37
CA ILE A 39 -9.38 0.54 -7.48
C ILE A 39 -9.71 -0.44 -8.59
N ILE A 40 -10.95 -0.40 -9.07
CA ILE A 40 -11.38 -1.15 -10.26
C ILE A 40 -11.28 -0.21 -11.45
N LEU A 41 -10.66 -0.69 -12.52
CA LEU A 41 -10.46 0.06 -13.76
C LEU A 41 -11.51 -0.30 -14.82
N GLY A 42 -11.54 0.48 -15.90
CA GLY A 42 -12.33 0.16 -17.10
C GLY A 42 -11.86 -1.15 -17.73
N GLU A 43 -12.77 -1.87 -18.40
CA GLU A 43 -12.48 -3.21 -18.96
C GLU A 43 -11.38 -3.19 -20.03
N ASP A 44 -11.24 -2.09 -20.77
CA ASP A 44 -10.26 -1.92 -21.84
C ASP A 44 -8.97 -1.19 -21.39
N GLN A 45 -8.81 -0.92 -20.09
CA GLN A 45 -7.66 -0.20 -19.56
C GLN A 45 -6.47 -1.12 -19.29
N ASP A 46 -5.25 -0.57 -19.31
CA ASP A 46 -4.04 -1.30 -18.91
C ASP A 46 -3.68 -0.95 -17.46
N GLY A 47 -3.67 -1.95 -16.58
CA GLY A 47 -3.43 -1.73 -15.15
C GLY A 47 -2.06 -1.12 -14.83
N ASP A 48 -1.01 -1.46 -15.57
CA ASP A 48 0.34 -0.95 -15.31
C ASP A 48 0.50 0.50 -15.79
N LEU A 49 -0.10 0.83 -16.93
CA LEU A 49 -0.16 2.20 -17.44
C LEU A 49 -0.98 3.09 -16.51
N GLU A 50 -2.18 2.66 -16.14
CA GLU A 50 -3.08 3.41 -15.25
C GLU A 50 -2.48 3.54 -13.85
N GLY A 51 -1.83 2.49 -13.33
CA GLY A 51 -1.10 2.54 -12.07
C GLY A 51 0.00 3.60 -12.09
N THR A 52 0.78 3.66 -13.18
CA THR A 52 1.82 4.68 -13.35
C THR A 52 1.22 6.08 -13.45
N PHE A 53 0.12 6.23 -14.18
CA PHE A 53 -0.56 7.51 -14.34
C PHE A 53 -1.13 8.01 -13.00
N LEU A 54 -1.91 7.19 -12.30
CA LEU A 54 -2.52 7.54 -11.02
C LEU A 54 -1.46 7.90 -9.98
N THR A 55 -0.44 7.07 -9.83
CA THR A 55 0.61 7.28 -8.80
C THR A 55 1.46 8.51 -9.07
N ARG A 56 1.57 8.99 -10.32
CA ARG A 56 2.23 10.25 -10.69
C ARG A 56 1.63 11.46 -9.98
N PHE A 57 0.34 11.41 -9.65
CA PHE A 57 -0.40 12.49 -8.99
C PHE A 57 -0.58 12.29 -7.48
N LEU A 58 -0.04 11.19 -6.92
CA LEU A 58 -0.19 10.86 -5.51
C LEU A 58 1.09 11.23 -4.73
N PRO A 59 1.09 12.36 -3.99
CA PRO A 59 2.29 12.80 -3.27
C PRO A 59 2.70 11.89 -2.11
N PHE A 60 1.77 11.03 -1.65
CA PHE A 60 1.93 10.17 -0.47
C PHE A 60 2.10 8.68 -0.81
N HIS A 61 2.13 8.29 -2.08
CA HIS A 61 2.20 6.87 -2.43
C HIS A 61 3.57 6.27 -2.08
N THR A 62 3.55 5.00 -1.69
CA THR A 62 4.72 4.25 -1.22
C THR A 62 4.92 2.94 -1.97
N GLY A 63 3.89 2.50 -2.69
CA GLY A 63 3.91 1.30 -3.49
C GLY A 63 2.49 0.84 -3.77
N GLY A 64 2.40 -0.38 -4.28
CA GLY A 64 1.15 -1.00 -4.64
C GLY A 64 1.37 -2.25 -5.47
N PHE A 65 0.28 -2.82 -5.92
CA PHE A 65 0.28 -3.97 -6.81
C PHE A 65 -0.95 -3.94 -7.72
N SER A 66 -0.87 -4.58 -8.87
CA SER A 66 -1.93 -4.61 -9.87
C SER A 66 -2.26 -6.04 -10.27
N GLY A 67 -3.40 -6.21 -10.91
CA GLY A 67 -3.78 -7.49 -11.47
C GLY A 67 -5.05 -7.44 -12.28
N VAL A 68 -5.56 -8.63 -12.57
CA VAL A 68 -6.80 -8.84 -13.30
C VAL A 68 -7.73 -9.75 -12.52
N ASP A 69 -9.03 -9.48 -12.62
CA ASP A 69 -10.08 -10.35 -12.08
C ASP A 69 -10.28 -11.59 -12.98
N PRO A 70 -11.14 -12.55 -12.59
CA PRO A 70 -11.41 -13.75 -13.40
C PRO A 70 -12.03 -13.48 -14.78
N ARG A 71 -12.59 -12.29 -14.99
CA ARG A 71 -13.18 -11.84 -16.26
C ARG A 71 -12.20 -11.05 -17.12
N GLY A 72 -10.99 -10.79 -16.62
CA GLY A 72 -9.96 -10.02 -17.29
C GLY A 72 -10.03 -8.51 -17.02
N ARG A 73 -10.93 -8.04 -16.14
CA ARG A 73 -10.99 -6.62 -15.78
C ARG A 73 -9.80 -6.26 -14.89
N PRO A 74 -9.10 -5.14 -15.17
CA PRO A 74 -7.94 -4.76 -14.39
C PRO A 74 -8.33 -4.09 -13.07
N TRP A 75 -7.47 -4.28 -12.07
CA TRP A 75 -7.57 -3.63 -10.77
C TRP A 75 -6.19 -3.18 -10.27
N LEU A 76 -6.20 -2.20 -9.39
CA LEU A 76 -5.01 -1.65 -8.75
C LEU A 76 -5.21 -1.59 -7.24
N VAL A 77 -4.15 -1.89 -6.51
CA VAL A 77 -4.03 -1.57 -5.10
C VAL A 77 -2.94 -0.53 -4.95
N VAL A 78 -3.29 0.64 -4.41
CA VAL A 78 -2.33 1.71 -4.13
C VAL A 78 -2.22 1.88 -2.62
N VAL A 79 -0.99 1.92 -2.13
CA VAL A 79 -0.69 2.16 -0.72
C VAL A 79 -0.09 3.56 -0.56
N GLN A 80 -0.72 4.37 0.28
CA GLN A 80 -0.22 5.68 0.67
C GLN A 80 0.06 5.72 2.17
N HIS A 81 1.10 6.45 2.57
CA HIS A 81 1.29 6.82 3.97
C HIS A 81 1.68 8.30 4.08
N GLY A 82 1.30 8.91 5.19
CA GLY A 82 1.65 10.29 5.52
C GLY A 82 1.69 10.49 7.02
N SER A 83 2.41 11.51 7.46
CA SER A 83 2.43 11.90 8.87
C SER A 83 1.07 12.45 9.30
N ILE A 84 0.67 12.14 10.53
CA ILE A 84 -0.51 12.71 11.17
C ILE A 84 -0.37 14.24 11.26
N ASP A 85 0.84 14.79 11.41
CA ASP A 85 1.08 16.23 11.39
C ASP A 85 0.90 16.85 9.99
N GLU A 86 1.33 16.17 8.93
CA GLU A 86 1.06 16.63 7.55
C GLU A 86 -0.44 16.57 7.21
N SER A 87 -1.18 15.63 7.82
CA SER A 87 -2.63 15.50 7.66
C SER A 87 -3.43 16.54 8.45
N SER A 88 -2.95 16.91 9.65
CA SER A 88 -3.61 17.86 10.56
C SER A 88 -3.37 19.32 10.16
N LEU A 89 -2.28 19.61 9.42
CA LEU A 89 -1.97 20.96 8.93
C LEU A 89 -2.86 21.44 7.77
N LEU A 90 -3.65 20.56 7.14
CA LEU A 90 -4.41 20.90 5.93
C LEU A 90 -5.92 21.09 6.13
N VAL A 91 -6.51 20.61 7.23
CA VAL A 91 -7.93 20.80 7.54
C VAL A 91 -8.16 20.84 9.05
N GLU A 92 -8.87 21.86 9.54
CA GLU A 92 -9.51 21.83 10.85
C GLU A 92 -10.57 20.70 10.88
N GLY A 93 -10.20 19.46 11.22
CA GLY A 93 -11.16 18.36 11.34
C GLY A 93 -10.57 16.96 11.58
N GLU A 94 -11.19 16.24 12.52
CA GLU A 94 -10.83 14.98 13.21
C GLU A 94 -10.39 13.74 12.40
N ASP A 95 -10.33 13.77 11.06
CA ASP A 95 -10.00 12.60 10.24
C ASP A 95 -8.52 12.57 9.82
N PRO A 96 -7.68 11.72 10.44
CA PRO A 96 -6.25 11.70 10.15
C PRO A 96 -5.93 11.16 8.75
N TYR A 97 -6.90 10.56 8.04
CA TYR A 97 -6.69 10.01 6.70
C TYR A 97 -7.08 10.98 5.58
N TRP A 98 -7.64 12.15 5.90
CA TRP A 98 -8.24 13.06 4.93
C TRP A 98 -7.30 13.42 3.78
N ALA A 99 -6.04 13.78 4.08
CA ALA A 99 -5.07 14.20 3.07
C ALA A 99 -4.75 13.07 2.08
N LEU A 100 -4.70 11.81 2.56
CA LEU A 100 -4.43 10.63 1.75
C LEU A 100 -5.64 10.33 0.84
N ARG A 101 -6.85 10.33 1.41
CA ARG A 101 -8.11 10.17 0.68
C ARG A 101 -8.29 11.20 -0.41
N ASN A 102 -8.14 12.48 -0.05
CA ASN A 102 -8.38 13.56 -0.99
C ASN A 102 -7.35 13.55 -2.13
N ALA A 103 -6.12 13.11 -1.87
CA ALA A 103 -5.16 12.86 -2.94
C ALA A 103 -5.63 11.75 -3.90
N MET A 104 -6.13 10.63 -3.37
CA MET A 104 -6.68 9.53 -4.17
C MET A 104 -7.89 9.96 -4.98
N GLU A 105 -8.86 10.63 -4.36
CA GLU A 105 -10.08 11.12 -5.02
C GLU A 105 -9.74 12.04 -6.21
N ARG A 106 -8.81 12.98 -6.02
CA ARG A 106 -8.36 13.87 -7.10
C ARG A 106 -7.64 13.12 -8.20
N ALA A 107 -6.83 12.11 -7.87
CA ALA A 107 -6.13 11.30 -8.87
C ALA A 107 -7.12 10.46 -9.71
N VAL A 108 -8.06 9.78 -9.05
CA VAL A 108 -9.09 8.97 -9.71
C VAL A 108 -10.04 9.83 -10.55
N ALA A 109 -10.29 11.09 -10.18
CA ALA A 109 -11.11 12.00 -10.98
C ALA A 109 -10.57 12.25 -12.40
N TYR A 110 -9.29 11.98 -12.68
CA TYR A 110 -8.72 12.06 -14.03
C TYR A 110 -9.05 10.83 -14.90
N ASN A 111 -9.51 9.72 -14.32
CA ASN A 111 -9.94 8.52 -15.02
C ASN A 111 -11.41 8.21 -14.66
N PRO A 112 -12.38 8.59 -15.51
CA PRO A 112 -13.81 8.46 -15.19
C PRO A 112 -14.31 7.01 -15.12
N GLU A 113 -13.54 6.05 -15.63
CA GLU A 113 -13.84 4.62 -15.56
C GLU A 113 -13.27 3.98 -14.29
N ALA A 114 -12.22 4.56 -13.72
CA ALA A 114 -11.63 4.10 -12.47
C ALA A 114 -12.53 4.43 -11.28
N ARG A 115 -12.66 3.47 -10.36
CA ARG A 115 -13.45 3.63 -9.14
C ARG A 115 -12.73 3.03 -7.96
N VAL A 116 -12.61 3.81 -6.89
CA VAL A 116 -12.21 3.27 -5.59
C VAL A 116 -13.34 2.35 -5.10
N TRP A 117 -13.02 1.07 -4.97
CA TRP A 117 -13.95 0.04 -4.53
C TRP A 117 -13.88 -0.17 -3.02
N VAL A 118 -12.67 -0.22 -2.49
CA VAL A 118 -12.41 -0.40 -1.05
C VAL A 118 -11.30 0.53 -0.62
N GLU A 119 -11.44 1.04 0.60
CA GLU A 119 -10.36 1.67 1.35
C GLU A 119 -10.14 0.90 2.65
N LEU A 120 -8.89 0.60 2.95
CA LEU A 120 -8.44 0.22 4.29
C LEU A 120 -7.66 1.37 4.91
N CYS A 121 -8.02 1.72 6.14
CA CYS A 121 -7.32 2.69 6.96
C CYS A 121 -6.54 1.93 8.04
N LEU A 122 -5.22 2.13 8.07
CA LEU A 122 -4.33 1.39 8.95
C LEU A 122 -3.44 2.38 9.71
N ILE A 123 -3.11 2.01 10.94
CA ILE A 123 -2.03 2.62 11.70
C ILE A 123 -0.85 1.66 11.80
N ARG A 124 0.32 2.18 12.23
CA ARG A 124 1.53 1.37 12.45
C ARG A 124 1.29 0.10 13.28
N LYS A 125 0.40 0.16 14.27
CA LYS A 125 0.03 -1.00 15.11
C LYS A 125 -0.59 -2.13 14.28
N ASP A 126 -1.42 -1.81 13.30
CA ASP A 126 -2.07 -2.81 12.44
C ASP A 126 -1.05 -3.49 11.53
N LEU A 127 -0.13 -2.69 10.97
CA LEU A 127 0.99 -3.20 10.16
C LEU A 127 1.88 -4.15 10.97
N LEU A 128 2.27 -3.76 12.19
CA LEU A 128 3.04 -4.64 13.09
C LEU A 128 2.25 -5.91 13.46
N GLY A 129 0.92 -5.80 13.53
CA GLY A 129 0.01 -6.91 13.75
C GLY A 129 0.11 -7.98 12.66
N ALA A 130 0.43 -7.62 11.41
CA ALA A 130 0.62 -8.58 10.33
C ALA A 130 1.85 -9.48 10.52
N TYR A 131 2.91 -8.97 11.18
CA TYR A 131 4.14 -9.74 11.43
C TYR A 131 4.06 -10.65 12.65
N ARG A 132 2.95 -10.63 13.41
CA ARG A 132 2.86 -11.27 14.74
C ARG A 132 2.89 -12.79 14.72
N GLU A 133 2.60 -13.41 13.58
CA GLU A 133 2.57 -14.88 13.46
C GLU A 133 3.96 -15.49 13.58
N ASP A 134 5.01 -14.73 13.23
CA ASP A 134 6.40 -15.13 13.41
C ASP A 134 7.09 -14.22 14.43
N LEU A 135 7.51 -14.78 15.56
CA LEU A 135 8.16 -14.04 16.64
C LEU A 135 9.48 -13.38 16.23
N GLN A 136 10.25 -14.00 15.33
CA GLN A 136 11.50 -13.42 14.84
C GLN A 136 11.22 -12.25 13.90
N ALA A 137 10.26 -12.42 12.98
CA ALA A 137 9.83 -11.35 12.08
C ALA A 137 9.27 -10.17 12.88
N ALA A 138 8.37 -10.43 13.84
CA ALA A 138 7.80 -9.42 14.73
C ALA A 138 8.89 -8.67 15.52
N SER A 139 9.90 -9.38 16.04
CA SER A 139 10.98 -8.77 16.79
C SER A 139 11.82 -7.81 15.95
N LYS A 140 12.06 -8.14 14.67
CA LYS A 140 12.81 -7.28 13.75
C LYS A 140 11.97 -6.09 13.28
N ALA A 141 10.72 -6.36 12.87
CA ALA A 141 9.78 -5.38 12.32
C ALA A 141 9.49 -4.23 13.29
N LYS A 142 9.55 -4.45 14.61
CA LYS A 142 9.41 -3.39 15.62
C LYS A 142 10.33 -2.19 15.39
N GLY A 143 11.54 -2.44 14.86
CA GLY A 143 12.54 -1.41 14.59
C GLY A 143 12.50 -0.82 13.18
N TRP A 144 11.51 -1.17 12.36
CA TRP A 144 11.40 -0.71 10.97
C TRP A 144 10.55 0.57 10.86
N LEU A 145 10.81 1.40 9.88
CA LEU A 145 9.94 2.52 9.49
C LEU A 145 8.57 2.02 8.99
N THR A 146 7.59 2.92 8.92
CA THR A 146 6.26 2.57 8.41
C THR A 146 6.33 2.16 6.93
N SER A 147 7.14 2.83 6.09
CA SER A 147 7.35 2.40 4.70
C SER A 147 7.97 1.00 4.59
N GLU A 148 8.90 0.68 5.48
CA GLU A 148 9.60 -0.61 5.51
C GLU A 148 8.65 -1.74 5.89
N LEU A 149 7.74 -1.50 6.85
CA LEU A 149 6.65 -2.42 7.17
C LEU A 149 5.74 -2.67 5.95
N ILE A 150 5.35 -1.59 5.26
CA ILE A 150 4.54 -1.67 4.04
C ILE A 150 5.27 -2.48 2.96
N TRP A 151 6.55 -2.20 2.72
CA TRP A 151 7.32 -2.91 1.69
C TRP A 151 7.49 -4.39 1.99
N GLY A 152 7.60 -4.79 3.26
CA GLY A 152 7.62 -6.21 3.60
C GLY A 152 6.29 -6.89 3.32
N LEU A 153 5.16 -6.22 3.57
CA LEU A 153 3.82 -6.73 3.21
C LEU A 153 3.62 -6.78 1.69
N LEU A 154 4.15 -5.81 0.95
CA LEU A 154 4.15 -5.85 -0.52
C LEU A 154 5.04 -6.99 -1.05
N ALA A 155 6.19 -7.26 -0.42
CA ALA A 155 7.04 -8.39 -0.80
C ALA A 155 6.36 -9.74 -0.54
N GLU A 156 5.51 -9.83 0.47
CA GLU A 156 4.72 -11.02 0.75
C GLU A 156 3.74 -11.36 -0.37
N MET A 157 3.23 -10.35 -1.07
CA MET A 157 2.38 -10.56 -2.26
C MET A 157 3.12 -11.29 -3.40
N CYS A 158 4.45 -11.30 -3.39
CA CYS A 158 5.28 -12.08 -4.33
C CYS A 158 5.48 -13.54 -3.91
N GLY A 159 4.85 -13.99 -2.83
CA GLY A 159 5.01 -15.33 -2.29
C GLY A 159 6.25 -15.52 -1.41
N VAL A 160 6.92 -14.43 -1.02
CA VAL A 160 8.04 -14.47 -0.06
C VAL A 160 7.47 -14.39 1.36
N SER A 161 7.86 -15.28 2.26
CA SER A 161 7.34 -15.23 3.63
C SER A 161 7.83 -13.98 4.38
N LEU A 162 7.03 -13.44 5.31
CA LEU A 162 7.47 -12.33 6.17
C LEU A 162 8.69 -12.70 7.04
N HIS A 163 8.86 -14.00 7.33
CA HIS A 163 10.08 -14.53 7.94
C HIS A 163 11.31 -14.24 7.07
N ASP A 164 11.28 -14.64 5.80
CA ASP A 164 12.39 -14.47 4.86
C ASP A 164 12.66 -13.00 4.56
N VAL A 165 11.60 -12.19 4.42
CA VAL A 165 11.71 -10.74 4.31
C VAL A 165 12.45 -10.17 5.51
N ALA A 166 12.04 -10.52 6.73
CA ALA A 166 12.70 -10.03 7.94
C ALA A 166 14.12 -10.59 8.11
N ALA A 167 14.38 -11.82 7.67
CA ALA A 167 15.70 -12.43 7.66
C ALA A 167 16.68 -11.65 6.78
N GLY A 168 16.27 -11.30 5.56
CA GLY A 168 17.07 -10.57 4.58
C GLY A 168 17.16 -9.06 4.80
N TYR A 169 16.36 -8.49 5.71
CA TYR A 169 16.34 -7.06 5.96
C TYR A 169 17.56 -6.59 6.75
N ALA A 170 18.57 -6.04 6.06
CA ALA A 170 19.69 -5.35 6.69
C ALA A 170 19.24 -3.96 7.16
N LYS A 171 19.40 -3.65 8.46
CA LYS A 171 19.17 -2.30 9.01
C LYS A 171 19.94 -1.27 8.17
N GLY A 172 19.23 -0.42 7.42
CA GLY A 172 19.84 0.63 6.60
C GLY A 172 19.84 0.41 5.08
N GLY A 173 19.04 -0.51 4.53
CA GLY A 173 18.69 -0.51 3.11
C GLY A 173 19.86 -0.65 2.12
N ARG A 174 21.00 -1.22 2.55
CA ARG A 174 22.01 -1.74 1.63
C ARG A 174 21.76 -3.23 1.43
N LEU A 175 20.93 -3.52 0.43
CA LEU A 175 21.17 -4.70 -0.38
C LEU A 175 22.48 -4.40 -1.12
N SER A 176 23.57 -5.07 -0.75
CA SER A 176 24.85 -5.05 -1.46
C SER A 176 24.71 -5.73 -2.81
#